data_AF-A0A4D6L0P8-F1
#
_entry.id   AF-A0A4D6L0P8-F1
#
_cell.length_a   1.000
_cell.length_b   1.000
_cell.length_c   1.000
_cell.angle_alpha   90.00
_cell.angle_beta   90.00
_cell.angle_gamma   90.00
#
_symmetry.space_group_name_H-M   'P 1'
#
loop_
_entity.id
_entity.type
_entity.pdbx_description
1 polymer ?
#
loop_
_entity_poly.entity_id
_entity_poly.type
_entity_poly.pdbx_seq_one_letter_code
_entity_poly.pdbx_strand_id
1 'polypeptide(L)'
;MLKCDRRINELIGCTDFVEKGTDSVVFRTCDEEKDRVVFQIGTSDAVRALTAAQLVCNDVAAIDINMGCPKAFSVSGGMGAALLSKPELIHDILTTLRRNLNTPVTCKIRLLKSPHETVELAKRIEKTGVSALAVHGRIYLTILSFVYVIPFSVVR
;
A
#
# COMPACT_ATOMS: atom_id res chain seq x y z
N MET A 1 8.18 10.20 -2.12
CA MET A 1 7.67 9.82 -3.47
C MET A 1 7.18 10.98 -4.30
N LEU A 2 6.17 11.77 -3.90
CA LEU A 2 5.62 12.85 -4.78
C LEU A 2 6.64 13.92 -5.19
N LYS A 3 7.73 14.07 -4.42
CA LYS A 3 8.84 14.98 -4.71
C LYS A 3 10.09 14.24 -5.18
N CYS A 4 9.98 13.01 -5.68
CA CYS A 4 11.13 12.21 -6.06
C CYS A 4 11.32 12.20 -7.58
N ASP A 5 12.57 12.01 -8.01
CA ASP A 5 12.94 11.63 -9.37
C ASP A 5 13.49 10.20 -9.36
N ARG A 6 13.15 9.43 -10.40
CA ARG A 6 13.74 8.12 -10.67
C ARG A 6 15.11 8.31 -11.35
N ARG A 7 16.17 7.75 -10.77
CA ARG A 7 17.55 7.83 -11.26
C ARG A 7 18.16 6.44 -11.34
N ILE A 8 18.89 6.15 -12.42
CA ILE A 8 19.66 4.91 -12.52
C ILE A 8 21.00 5.15 -11.81
N ASN A 9 21.38 4.24 -10.93
CA ASN A 9 22.64 4.25 -10.20
C ASN A 9 23.52 3.11 -10.71
N GLU A 10 24.33 3.42 -11.74
CA GLU A 10 25.17 2.45 -12.44
C GLU A 10 26.27 1.85 -11.55
N LEU A 11 26.75 2.60 -10.54
CA LEU A 11 27.82 2.15 -9.64
C LEU A 11 27.44 0.90 -8.84
N ILE A 12 26.16 0.74 -8.55
CA ILE A 12 25.63 -0.38 -7.75
C ILE A 12 24.54 -1.17 -8.47
N GLY A 13 24.26 -0.86 -9.75
CA GLY A 13 23.24 -1.55 -10.54
C GLY A 13 21.81 -1.38 -10.02
N CYS A 14 21.49 -0.24 -9.40
CA CYS A 14 20.18 0.00 -8.78
C CYS A 14 19.39 1.13 -9.44
N THR A 15 18.09 1.18 -9.18
CA THR A 15 17.22 2.33 -9.45
C THR A 15 16.92 3.05 -8.14
N ASP A 16 17.23 4.35 -8.09
CA ASP A 16 17.05 5.23 -6.94
C ASP A 16 15.89 6.20 -7.17
N PHE A 17 15.07 6.37 -6.13
CA PHE A 17 14.04 7.39 -6.05
C PHE A 17 14.51 8.47 -5.08
N VAL A 18 15.06 9.55 -5.62
CA VAL A 18 15.75 10.59 -4.85
C VAL A 18 14.85 11.80 -4.69
N GLU A 19 14.76 12.36 -3.48
CA GLU A 19 14.02 13.60 -3.25
C GLU A 19 14.65 14.79 -4.00
N LYS A 20 13.83 15.50 -4.77
CA LYS A 20 14.20 16.66 -5.59
C LYS A 20 14.90 17.73 -4.77
N GLY A 21 16.02 18.21 -5.29
CA GLY A 21 16.85 19.22 -4.60
C GLY A 21 17.69 18.66 -3.46
N THR A 22 17.75 17.34 -3.31
CA THR A 22 18.58 16.65 -2.31
C THR A 22 19.28 15.44 -2.93
N ASP A 23 20.16 14.80 -2.16
CA ASP A 23 20.72 13.47 -2.44
C ASP A 23 20.09 12.37 -1.58
N SER A 24 18.95 12.67 -0.93
CA SER A 24 18.27 11.73 -0.05
C SER A 24 17.53 10.67 -0.87
N VAL A 25 18.01 9.44 -0.81
CA VAL A 25 17.36 8.27 -1.42
C VAL A 25 16.17 7.86 -0.55
N VAL A 26 14.96 8.00 -1.09
CA VAL A 26 13.70 7.66 -0.40
C VAL A 26 13.36 6.18 -0.59
N PHE A 27 13.65 5.64 -1.77
CA PHE A 27 13.49 4.24 -2.12
C PHE A 27 14.57 3.83 -3.11
N ARG A 28 15.05 2.60 -3.01
CA ARG A 28 16.02 1.98 -3.90
C ARG A 28 15.59 0.55 -4.16
N THR A 29 15.72 0.11 -5.39
CA THR A 29 15.47 -1.28 -5.83
C THR A 29 16.50 -1.68 -6.87
N CYS A 30 16.62 -2.97 -7.15
CA CYS A 30 17.50 -3.53 -8.17
C CYS A 30 16.78 -4.59 -9.01
N ASP A 31 17.41 -4.99 -10.13
CA ASP A 31 16.82 -5.95 -11.05
C ASP A 31 16.57 -7.32 -10.41
N GLU A 32 17.35 -7.71 -9.40
CA GLU A 32 17.19 -8.97 -8.69
C GLU A 32 15.92 -9.03 -7.82
N GLU A 33 15.42 -7.88 -7.35
CA GLU A 33 14.24 -7.81 -6.48
C GLU A 33 13.02 -7.17 -7.11
N LYS A 34 13.15 -6.43 -8.22
CA LYS A 34 12.03 -5.67 -8.82
C LYS A 34 10.80 -6.52 -9.09
N ASP A 35 10.98 -7.79 -9.47
CA ASP A 35 9.89 -8.74 -9.76
C ASP A 35 9.31 -9.42 -8.50
N ARG A 36 9.79 -9.04 -7.30
CA ARG A 36 9.36 -9.59 -6.00
C ARG A 36 8.98 -8.51 -4.98
N VAL A 37 9.56 -7.32 -5.09
CA VAL A 37 9.36 -6.23 -4.13
C VAL A 37 7.96 -5.63 -4.26
N VAL A 38 7.29 -5.44 -3.12
CA VAL A 38 5.98 -4.80 -3.04
C VAL A 38 6.16 -3.43 -2.39
N PHE A 39 5.84 -2.36 -3.13
CA PHE A 39 6.00 -1.00 -2.63
C PHE A 39 4.76 -0.55 -1.88
N GLN A 40 4.87 -0.40 -0.56
CA GLN A 40 3.76 0.00 0.30
C GLN A 40 3.66 1.53 0.47
N ILE A 41 2.51 2.10 0.14
CA ILE A 41 2.20 3.53 0.22
C ILE A 41 1.31 3.81 1.43
N GLY A 42 1.70 4.80 2.23
CA GLY A 42 0.80 5.47 3.18
C GLY A 42 0.15 6.67 2.49
N THR A 43 -1.19 6.68 2.44
CA THR A 43 -1.96 7.76 1.80
C THR A 43 -3.35 7.90 2.44
N SER A 44 -3.97 9.05 2.21
CA SER A 44 -5.37 9.35 2.55
C SER A 44 -6.08 10.02 1.37
N ASP A 45 -5.49 9.95 0.18
CA ASP A 45 -5.90 10.66 -1.02
C ASP A 45 -5.59 9.80 -2.25
N ALA A 46 -6.61 9.59 -3.09
CA ALA A 46 -6.51 8.69 -4.25
C ALA A 46 -5.58 9.23 -5.34
N VAL A 47 -5.60 10.54 -5.59
CA VAL A 47 -4.78 11.19 -6.62
C VAL A 47 -3.31 11.12 -6.23
N ARG A 48 -2.98 11.48 -4.99
CA ARG A 48 -1.62 11.38 -4.44
C ARG A 48 -1.12 9.94 -4.43
N ALA A 49 -1.98 8.98 -4.10
CA ALA A 49 -1.64 7.56 -4.16
C ALA A 49 -1.25 7.17 -5.59
N LEU A 50 -2.07 7.53 -6.57
CA LEU A 50 -1.84 7.23 -7.99
C LEU A 50 -0.56 7.88 -8.50
N THR A 51 -0.33 9.16 -8.22
CA THR A 51 0.89 9.86 -8.64
C THR A 51 2.15 9.22 -8.06
N ALA A 52 2.12 8.82 -6.78
CA ALA A 52 3.25 8.12 -6.17
C ALA A 52 3.46 6.72 -6.77
N ALA A 53 2.36 6.00 -7.05
CA ALA A 53 2.40 4.66 -7.64
C ALA A 53 2.94 4.67 -9.07
N GLN A 54 2.48 5.59 -9.92
CA GLN A 54 2.94 5.74 -11.31
C GLN A 54 4.43 6.00 -11.44
N LEU A 55 5.04 6.66 -10.44
CA LEU A 55 6.48 6.90 -10.42
C LEU A 55 7.27 5.60 -10.25
N VAL A 56 6.76 4.63 -9.47
CA VAL A 56 7.52 3.45 -9.01
C VAL A 56 7.03 2.13 -9.63
N CYS A 57 5.85 2.10 -10.27
CA CYS A 57 5.16 0.87 -10.67
C CYS A 57 5.88 0.01 -11.71
N ASN A 58 6.89 0.55 -12.40
CA ASN A 58 7.70 -0.17 -13.38
C ASN A 58 8.94 -0.83 -12.76
N ASP A 59 9.22 -0.55 -11.48
CA ASP A 59 10.42 -1.00 -10.77
C ASP A 59 10.08 -1.93 -9.60
N VAL A 60 8.81 -2.33 -9.49
CA VAL A 60 8.26 -3.12 -8.37
C VAL A 60 7.18 -4.08 -8.86
N ALA A 61 7.02 -5.20 -8.16
CA ALA A 61 6.10 -6.26 -8.53
C ALA A 61 4.64 -5.92 -8.22
N ALA A 62 4.40 -5.13 -7.18
CA ALA A 62 3.08 -4.70 -6.77
C ALA A 62 3.11 -3.36 -6.01
N ILE A 63 1.96 -2.68 -6.00
CA ILE A 63 1.69 -1.51 -5.16
C ILE A 63 0.77 -1.94 -4.02
N ASP A 64 1.14 -1.64 -2.78
CA ASP A 64 0.33 -1.95 -1.59
C ASP A 64 -0.13 -0.68 -0.87
N ILE A 65 -1.38 -0.64 -0.41
CA ILE A 65 -1.88 0.47 0.42
C ILE A 65 -1.90 0.09 1.90
N ASN A 66 -1.18 0.86 2.72
CA ASN A 66 -1.17 0.70 4.17
C ASN A 66 -2.43 1.31 4.80
N MET A 67 -3.28 0.43 5.35
CA MET A 67 -4.49 0.79 6.09
C MET A 67 -4.42 0.30 7.54
N GLY A 68 -3.21 0.06 8.07
CA GLY A 68 -3.03 -0.60 9.37
C GLY A 68 -2.01 0.04 10.30
N CYS A 69 -1.29 1.10 9.88
CA CYS A 69 -0.31 1.76 10.74
C CYS A 69 -1.00 2.52 11.89
N PRO A 70 -0.69 2.21 13.17
CA PRO A 70 -1.30 2.89 14.32
C PRO A 70 -0.51 4.12 14.79
N LYS A 71 0.66 4.42 14.20
CA LYS A 71 1.52 5.51 14.67
C LYS A 71 0.83 6.86 14.51
N ALA A 72 1.02 7.75 15.50
CA ALA A 72 0.33 9.03 15.58
C ALA A 72 0.43 9.87 14.29
N PHE A 73 1.62 9.96 13.68
CA PHE A 73 1.82 10.72 12.42
C PHE A 73 0.98 10.19 11.25
N SER A 74 0.72 8.87 11.21
CA SER A 74 -0.10 8.25 10.16
C SER A 74 -1.57 8.56 10.42
N VAL A 75 -2.01 8.39 11.67
CA VAL A 75 -3.41 8.59 12.06
C VAL A 75 -3.82 10.05 11.94
N SER A 76 -2.97 10.98 12.40
CA SER A 76 -3.22 12.43 12.28
C SER A 76 -3.25 12.89 10.82
N GLY A 77 -2.47 12.26 9.95
CA GLY A 77 -2.52 12.47 8.51
C GLY A 77 -3.71 11.79 7.81
N GLY A 78 -4.59 11.10 8.54
CA GLY A 78 -5.74 10.39 7.97
C GLY A 78 -5.39 9.10 7.21
N MET A 79 -4.16 8.60 7.36
CA MET A 79 -3.62 7.42 6.69
C MET A 79 -3.54 6.22 7.63
N GLY A 80 -3.19 5.04 7.12
CA GLY A 80 -2.97 3.86 7.96
C GLY A 80 -4.27 3.43 8.65
N ALA A 81 -4.22 3.16 9.97
CA ALA A 81 -5.39 2.68 10.70
C ALA A 81 -6.58 3.67 10.71
N ALA A 82 -6.35 4.96 10.45
CA ALA A 82 -7.41 5.95 10.32
C ALA A 82 -8.32 5.72 9.10
N LEU A 83 -7.84 4.98 8.08
CA LEU A 83 -8.65 4.62 6.91
C LEU A 83 -9.73 3.59 7.27
N LEU A 84 -9.53 2.79 8.31
CA LEU A 84 -10.45 1.70 8.67
C LEU A 84 -11.84 2.18 9.08
N SER A 85 -11.98 3.45 9.50
CA SER A 85 -13.27 4.10 9.76
C SER A 85 -13.83 4.85 8.56
N LYS A 86 -13.19 4.77 7.39
CA LYS A 86 -13.55 5.49 6.15
C LYS A 86 -13.65 4.53 4.94
N PRO A 87 -14.60 3.57 4.91
CA PRO A 87 -14.69 2.58 3.83
C PRO A 87 -14.84 3.18 2.43
N GLU A 88 -15.55 4.30 2.29
CA GLU A 88 -15.72 4.98 1.00
C GLU A 88 -14.39 5.55 0.46
N LEU A 89 -13.54 6.06 1.34
CA LEU A 89 -12.20 6.53 0.96
C LEU A 89 -11.28 5.37 0.58
N ILE A 90 -11.38 4.24 1.28
CA ILE A 90 -10.67 3.00 0.89
C ILE A 90 -11.10 2.59 -0.53
N HIS A 91 -12.41 2.56 -0.80
CA HIS A 91 -12.94 2.21 -2.11
C HIS A 91 -12.44 3.16 -3.20
N ASP A 92 -12.47 4.47 -2.96
CA ASP A 92 -11.98 5.49 -3.90
C ASP A 92 -10.48 5.31 -4.23
N ILE A 93 -9.63 5.16 -3.21
CA ILE A 93 -8.18 4.94 -3.38
C ILE A 93 -7.93 3.66 -4.20
N LEU A 94 -8.51 2.53 -3.79
CA LEU A 94 -8.24 1.25 -4.43
C LEU A 94 -8.75 1.17 -5.87
N THR A 95 -9.97 1.64 -6.12
CA THR A 95 -10.53 1.64 -7.49
C THR A 95 -9.78 2.60 -8.41
N THR A 96 -9.34 3.76 -7.91
CA THR A 96 -8.49 4.68 -8.68
C THR A 96 -7.19 4.02 -9.10
N LEU A 97 -6.52 3.32 -8.19
CA LEU A 97 -5.27 2.61 -8.51
C LEU A 97 -5.51 1.46 -9.49
N ARG A 98 -6.52 0.62 -9.24
CA ARG A 98 -6.84 -0.53 -10.12
C ARG A 98 -7.25 -0.13 -11.53
N ARG A 99 -7.86 1.04 -11.72
CA ARG A 99 -8.25 1.56 -13.05
C ARG A 99 -7.07 2.10 -13.86
N ASN A 100 -6.01 2.56 -13.19
CA ASN A 100 -4.94 3.32 -13.83
C ASN A 100 -3.58 2.61 -13.83
N LEU A 101 -3.46 1.45 -13.19
CA LEU A 101 -2.22 0.68 -13.09
C LEU A 101 -2.40 -0.73 -13.64
N ASN A 102 -1.46 -1.15 -14.48
CA ASN A 102 -1.33 -2.55 -14.90
C ASN A 102 -0.68 -3.41 -13.81
N THR A 103 0.19 -2.80 -12.99
CA THR A 103 0.84 -3.42 -11.83
C THR A 103 -0.21 -3.87 -10.80
N PRO A 104 -0.09 -5.09 -10.23
CA PRO A 104 -0.97 -5.57 -9.18
C PRO A 104 -1.09 -4.57 -8.02
N VAL A 105 -2.33 -4.40 -7.53
CA VAL A 105 -2.59 -3.57 -6.35
C VAL A 105 -3.06 -4.47 -5.22
N THR A 106 -2.41 -4.38 -4.07
CA THR A 106 -2.78 -5.06 -2.83
C THR A 106 -3.07 -4.03 -1.74
N CYS A 107 -3.57 -4.50 -0.61
CA CYS A 107 -3.63 -3.66 0.57
C CYS A 107 -3.45 -4.44 1.85
N LYS A 108 -3.12 -3.71 2.92
CA LYS A 108 -2.90 -4.28 4.25
C LYS A 108 -3.74 -3.58 5.33
N ILE A 109 -4.58 -4.34 6.02
CA ILE A 109 -5.44 -3.87 7.12
C ILE A 109 -5.01 -4.43 8.48
N ARG A 110 -5.69 -3.96 9.53
CA ARG A 110 -5.77 -4.56 10.86
C ARG A 110 -7.20 -5.05 11.12
N LEU A 111 -7.38 -5.90 12.13
CA LEU A 111 -8.72 -6.27 12.59
C LEU A 111 -9.48 -5.04 13.11
N LEU A 112 -10.78 -4.99 12.83
CA LEU A 112 -11.72 -4.10 13.49
C LEU A 112 -12.14 -4.68 14.86
N LYS A 113 -12.93 -3.94 15.63
CA LYS A 113 -13.39 -4.39 16.96
C LYS A 113 -14.25 -5.65 16.85
N SER A 114 -15.07 -5.74 15.80
CA SER A 114 -15.87 -6.93 15.51
C SER A 114 -15.27 -7.75 14.35
N PRO A 115 -15.22 -9.09 14.47
CA PRO A 115 -14.92 -9.97 13.35
C PRO A 115 -15.88 -9.75 12.18
N HIS A 116 -17.18 -9.52 12.45
CA HIS A 116 -18.18 -9.25 11.42
C HIS A 116 -17.85 -7.98 10.62
N GLU A 117 -17.50 -6.89 11.31
CA GLU A 117 -17.09 -5.65 10.64
C GLU A 117 -15.82 -5.85 9.80
N THR A 118 -14.88 -6.65 10.30
CA THR A 118 -13.64 -6.96 9.58
C THR A 118 -13.93 -7.71 8.28
N VAL A 119 -14.81 -8.72 8.34
CA VAL A 119 -15.23 -9.49 7.16
C VAL A 119 -15.99 -8.59 6.18
N GLU A 120 -16.87 -7.72 6.66
CA GLU A 120 -17.63 -6.80 5.80
C GLU A 120 -16.71 -5.80 5.09
N LEU A 121 -15.71 -5.25 5.79
CA LEU A 121 -14.67 -4.42 5.17
C LEU A 121 -13.86 -5.21 4.14
N ALA A 122 -13.47 -6.44 4.44
CA ALA A 122 -12.72 -7.30 3.51
C ALA A 122 -13.51 -7.58 2.21
N LYS A 123 -14.82 -7.85 2.32
CA LYS A 123 -15.71 -8.02 1.15
C LYS A 123 -15.84 -6.75 0.31
N ARG A 124 -15.88 -5.58 0.95
CA ARG A 124 -15.89 -4.28 0.25
C ARG A 124 -14.57 -4.04 -0.49
N ILE A 125 -13.44 -4.36 0.15
CA ILE A 125 -12.10 -4.27 -0.45
C ILE A 125 -11.99 -5.21 -1.65
N GLU A 126 -12.42 -6.47 -1.52
CA GLU A 126 -12.41 -7.45 -2.62
C GLU A 126 -13.09 -6.92 -3.88
N LYS A 127 -14.27 -6.28 -3.74
CA LYS A 127 -15.04 -5.72 -4.86
C LYS A 127 -14.29 -4.62 -5.63
N THR A 128 -13.26 -4.01 -5.06
CA THR A 128 -12.42 -3.03 -5.76
C THR A 128 -11.47 -3.67 -6.80
N GLY A 129 -11.31 -5.00 -6.74
CA GLY A 129 -10.48 -5.77 -7.68
C GLY A 129 -9.00 -5.81 -7.30
N VAL A 130 -8.64 -5.56 -6.04
CA VAL A 130 -7.28 -5.78 -5.53
C VAL A 130 -6.89 -7.26 -5.67
N SER A 131 -5.60 -7.52 -5.88
CA SER A 131 -5.08 -8.87 -6.11
C SER A 131 -4.96 -9.70 -4.83
N ALA A 132 -4.71 -9.04 -3.69
CA ALA A 132 -4.62 -9.68 -2.38
C ALA A 132 -4.91 -8.69 -1.25
N LEU A 133 -5.38 -9.22 -0.12
CA LEU A 133 -5.55 -8.50 1.13
C LEU A 133 -4.68 -9.13 2.21
N ALA A 134 -3.76 -8.35 2.78
CA ALA A 134 -3.01 -8.73 3.95
C ALA A 134 -3.75 -8.27 5.22
N VAL A 135 -4.01 -9.19 6.15
CA VAL A 135 -4.66 -8.92 7.43
C VAL A 135 -3.67 -9.13 8.55
N HIS A 136 -3.36 -8.05 9.25
CA HIS A 136 -2.69 -8.16 10.54
C HIS A 136 -3.72 -8.59 11.59
N GLY A 137 -3.55 -9.77 12.19
CA GLY A 137 -4.46 -10.38 13.17
C GLY A 137 -4.57 -9.66 14.53
N ARG A 138 -4.39 -8.34 14.54
CA ARG A 138 -4.51 -7.48 15.71
C ARG A 138 -5.43 -6.32 15.42
N ILE A 139 -6.18 -5.95 16.45
CA ILE A 139 -6.79 -4.62 16.52
C ILE A 139 -5.70 -3.55 16.70
N TYR A 140 -6.10 -2.29 16.59
CA TYR A 140 -5.21 -1.13 16.75
C TYR A 140 -4.46 -1.09 18.11
N LEU A 141 -4.95 -1.74 19.17
CA LEU A 141 -4.47 -1.58 20.56
C LEU A 141 -3.45 -2.63 21.10
N THR A 142 -3.13 -3.73 20.40
CA THR A 142 -2.38 -4.87 21.01
C THR A 142 -0.96 -5.12 20.45
N ILE A 143 -0.10 -5.88 21.16
CA ILE A 143 1.38 -5.99 20.93
C ILE A 143 1.90 -7.32 20.29
N LEU A 144 1.16 -8.45 20.30
CA LEU A 144 1.60 -9.75 19.69
C LEU A 144 1.16 -9.94 18.21
N SER A 145 1.99 -10.49 17.30
CA SER A 145 1.76 -10.41 15.84
C SER A 145 1.64 -11.74 15.06
N PHE A 146 0.62 -11.83 14.20
CA PHE A 146 0.54 -12.72 13.03
C PHE A 146 -0.02 -11.93 11.82
N VAL A 147 0.49 -12.21 10.61
CA VAL A 147 0.01 -11.62 9.34
C VAL A 147 -0.48 -12.74 8.43
N TYR A 148 -1.73 -12.62 7.97
CA TYR A 148 -2.31 -13.53 6.99
C TYR A 148 -2.41 -12.81 5.64
N VAL A 149 -2.03 -13.48 4.55
CA VAL A 149 -2.23 -12.98 3.19
C VAL A 149 -3.35 -13.79 2.55
N ILE A 150 -4.42 -13.12 2.14
CA ILE A 150 -5.57 -13.73 1.49
C ILE A 150 -5.47 -13.43 0.00
N PRO A 151 -5.04 -14.40 -0.84
CA PRO A 151 -5.16 -14.28 -2.29
C PRO A 151 -6.63 -14.41 -2.69
N PHE A 152 -7.15 -13.46 -3.47
CA PHE A 152 -8.59 -13.45 -3.83
C PHE A 152 -8.99 -14.53 -4.84
N SER A 153 -8.04 -15.32 -5.36
CA SER A 153 -8.35 -16.58 -6.05
C SER A 153 -8.95 -17.65 -5.13
N VAL A 154 -8.85 -17.47 -3.80
CA VAL A 154 -9.28 -18.45 -2.77
C VAL A 154 -10.59 -18.03 -2.06
N VAL A 155 -11.13 -16.84 -2.35
CA VAL A 155 -12.33 -16.29 -1.69
C VAL A 155 -13.63 -16.53 -2.51
N ARG A 156 -13.52 -17.17 -3.68
CA ARG A 156 -14.66 -17.54 -4.54
C ARG A 156 -15.18 -18.94 -4.26
#